data_AF-A0A1H7BVZ9-F1
#
_entry.id   AF-A0A1H7BVZ9-F1
#
_cell.length_a   1.000
_cell.length_b   1.000
_cell.length_c   1.000
_cell.angle_alpha   90.00
_cell.angle_beta   90.00
_cell.angle_gamma   90.00
#
_symmetry.space_group_name_H-M   'P 1'
#
loop_
_entity.id
_entity.type
_entity.pdbx_description
1 polymer ?
#
loop_
_entity_poly.entity_id
_entity_poly.type
_entity_poly.pdbx_seq_one_letter_code
_entity_poly.pdbx_strand_id
1 'polypeptide(L)'
;MKKSSLALALLGAISVPAHAQSSVTLYGLLDTGLVYTNNQLGHSNWQLNSSSTQNTVFGLKGSEDLGGGLHALFKLEQGFILNNGAQAFTGDGFGSQAWVGLQSDPYGTLTFGRQFDVMNDLVGPLTAEFNTRGGSMAAHPFENDNLAANSVVVNNTVKYTSPTYRGITFETMYAFSKRPVTLRTTAHTVSACRIRKGPSMSRRAICN
;
A
#
# COMPACT_ATOMS: atom_id res chain seq x y z
N MET A 1 23.90 46.71 -31.99
CA MET A 1 22.85 46.02 -31.19
C MET A 1 22.32 44.79 -31.96
N LYS A 2 23.08 43.67 -32.06
CA LYS A 2 22.63 42.46 -32.81
C LYS A 2 23.17 41.12 -32.25
N LYS A 3 23.68 41.07 -31.01
CA LYS A 3 24.28 39.84 -30.44
C LYS A 3 23.42 39.14 -29.39
N SER A 4 22.36 39.80 -28.89
CA SER A 4 21.53 39.26 -27.81
C SER A 4 20.46 38.27 -28.28
N SER A 5 20.13 38.25 -29.58
CA SER A 5 19.06 37.39 -30.12
C SER A 5 19.51 35.96 -30.40
N LEU A 6 20.83 35.71 -30.50
CA LEU A 6 21.36 34.36 -30.75
C LEU A 6 21.40 33.51 -29.47
N ALA A 7 21.63 34.11 -28.31
CA ALA A 7 21.69 33.39 -27.04
C ALA A 7 20.32 32.82 -26.61
N LEU A 8 19.23 33.54 -26.92
CA LEU A 8 17.87 33.11 -26.58
C LEU A 8 17.36 31.97 -27.48
N ALA A 9 17.86 31.89 -28.72
CA ALA A 9 17.54 30.80 -29.65
C ALA A 9 18.27 29.49 -29.28
N LEU A 10 19.48 29.58 -28.71
CA LEU A 10 20.24 28.41 -28.24
C LEU A 10 19.67 27.80 -26.94
N LEU A 11 19.00 28.59 -26.10
CA LEU A 11 18.35 28.11 -24.88
C LEU A 11 17.00 27.41 -25.13
N GLY A 12 16.30 27.75 -26.23
CA GLY A 12 15.05 27.09 -26.61
C GLY A 12 15.22 25.76 -27.35
N ALA A 13 16.42 25.46 -27.86
CA ALA A 13 16.72 24.25 -28.62
C ALA A 13 17.09 23.03 -27.75
N ILE A 14 17.19 23.21 -26.43
CA ILE A 14 17.43 22.13 -25.45
C ILE A 14 16.10 21.73 -24.79
N SER A 15 15.05 21.55 -25.59
CA SER A 15 13.92 20.74 -25.16
C SER A 15 14.33 19.28 -25.35
N VAL A 16 15.06 18.71 -24.38
CA VAL A 16 15.22 17.26 -24.32
C VAL A 16 13.80 16.70 -24.27
N PRO A 17 13.34 15.94 -25.26
CA PRO A 17 12.14 15.16 -25.05
C PRO A 17 12.51 14.18 -23.95
N ALA A 18 12.07 14.45 -22.72
CA ALA A 18 12.06 13.46 -21.69
C ALA A 18 11.08 12.39 -22.15
N HIS A 19 11.56 11.48 -23.00
CA HIS A 19 10.94 10.18 -23.21
C HIS A 19 11.19 9.38 -21.92
N ALA A 20 10.62 9.86 -20.81
CA ALA A 20 10.40 9.07 -19.63
C ALA A 20 9.44 7.97 -20.08
N GLN A 21 9.98 6.81 -20.41
CA GLN A 21 9.18 5.62 -20.70
C GLN A 21 8.62 5.10 -19.37
N SER A 22 7.84 5.95 -18.69
CA SER A 22 7.16 5.68 -17.43
C SER A 22 6.19 4.54 -17.71
N SER A 23 6.49 3.36 -17.17
CA SER A 23 5.61 2.21 -17.34
C SER A 23 4.50 2.27 -16.31
N VAL A 24 3.29 2.59 -16.76
CA VAL A 24 2.09 2.34 -15.98
C VAL A 24 1.76 0.87 -16.12
N THR A 25 1.77 0.16 -14.99
CA THR A 25 1.37 -1.24 -14.92
C THR A 25 -0.05 -1.34 -14.41
N LEU A 26 -0.95 -1.85 -15.24
CA LEU A 26 -2.25 -2.35 -14.80
C LEU A 26 -2.07 -3.76 -14.22
N TYR A 27 -2.61 -4.01 -13.04
CA TYR A 27 -2.59 -5.31 -12.39
C TYR A 27 -3.90 -5.54 -11.62
N GLY A 28 -4.12 -6.78 -11.20
CA GLY A 28 -5.24 -7.12 -10.33
C GLY A 28 -5.02 -8.46 -9.65
N LEU A 29 -5.82 -8.69 -8.62
CA LEU A 29 -5.93 -9.96 -7.90
C LEU A 29 -7.40 -10.27 -7.76
N LEU A 30 -7.79 -11.50 -8.11
CA LEU A 30 -9.16 -11.98 -7.95
C LEU A 30 -9.14 -13.14 -6.96
N ASP A 31 -9.97 -13.04 -5.93
CA ASP A 31 -10.16 -14.12 -4.95
C ASP A 31 -11.66 -14.38 -4.73
N THR A 32 -12.07 -15.60 -5.05
CA THR A 32 -13.42 -16.09 -4.86
C THR A 32 -13.38 -17.55 -4.43
N GLY A 33 -14.33 -17.95 -3.59
CA GLY A 33 -14.41 -19.31 -3.08
C GLY A 33 -15.82 -19.70 -2.70
N LEU A 34 -16.10 -21.00 -2.73
CA LEU A 34 -17.34 -21.55 -2.21
C LEU A 34 -17.12 -21.96 -0.75
N VAL A 35 -17.86 -21.32 0.16
CA VAL A 35 -17.76 -21.54 1.61
C VAL A 35 -18.97 -22.32 2.09
N TYR A 36 -18.72 -23.41 2.81
CA TYR A 36 -19.73 -24.11 3.59
C TYR A 36 -19.58 -23.75 5.06
N THR A 37 -20.66 -23.30 5.67
CA THR A 37 -20.74 -23.09 7.12
C THR A 37 -21.76 -24.06 7.68
N ASN A 38 -21.35 -24.93 8.60
CA ASN A 38 -22.25 -25.94 9.16
C ASN A 38 -23.25 -25.36 10.19
N ASN A 39 -22.96 -24.20 10.77
CA ASN A 39 -23.82 -23.50 11.71
C ASN A 39 -23.69 -21.98 11.56
N GLN A 40 -24.49 -21.42 10.66
CA GLN A 40 -24.73 -20.00 10.53
C GLN A 40 -26.16 -19.73 11.01
N LEU A 41 -26.29 -19.06 12.16
CA LEU A 41 -27.59 -18.77 12.80
C LEU A 41 -28.45 -20.03 13.03
N GLY A 42 -27.84 -21.18 13.33
CA GLY A 42 -28.54 -22.43 13.66
C GLY A 42 -28.70 -23.43 12.51
N HIS A 43 -28.28 -23.11 11.28
CA HIS A 43 -28.39 -24.00 10.13
C HIS A 43 -27.12 -24.01 9.28
N SER A 44 -26.97 -25.01 8.42
CA SER A 44 -25.88 -25.04 7.45
C SER A 44 -26.17 -24.13 6.25
N ASN A 45 -25.14 -23.50 5.70
CA ASN A 45 -25.24 -22.59 4.57
C ASN A 45 -24.09 -22.78 3.58
N TRP A 46 -24.37 -22.53 2.30
CA TRP A 46 -23.37 -22.46 1.23
C TRP A 46 -23.35 -21.05 0.67
N GLN A 47 -22.18 -20.44 0.58
CA GLN A 47 -22.02 -19.06 0.14
C GLN A 47 -20.90 -18.98 -0.88
N LEU A 48 -21.16 -18.28 -2.00
CA LEU A 48 -20.07 -17.77 -2.81
C LEU A 48 -19.49 -16.57 -2.06
N ASN A 49 -18.22 -16.64 -1.71
CA ASN A 49 -17.51 -15.61 -0.97
C ASN A 49 -16.48 -14.94 -1.88
N SER A 50 -16.32 -13.63 -1.74
CA SER A 50 -15.29 -12.85 -2.41
C SER A 50 -14.26 -12.38 -1.38
N SER A 51 -12.99 -12.41 -1.76
CA SER A 51 -11.87 -11.97 -0.90
C SER A 51 -11.75 -12.76 0.42
N SER A 52 -11.85 -14.09 0.34
CA SER A 52 -11.77 -14.96 1.52
C SER A 52 -10.35 -15.03 2.11
N THR A 53 -9.36 -15.06 1.23
CA THR A 53 -7.92 -15.17 1.51
C THR A 53 -7.17 -13.87 1.23
N GLN A 54 -7.48 -13.24 0.10
CA GLN A 54 -6.79 -12.05 -0.41
C GLN A 54 -7.78 -11.04 -0.94
N ASN A 55 -7.43 -9.76 -0.83
CA ASN A 55 -8.29 -8.68 -1.29
C ASN A 55 -8.40 -8.70 -2.81
N THR A 56 -9.63 -8.83 -3.28
CA THR A 56 -9.94 -8.68 -4.70
C THR A 56 -9.80 -7.22 -5.09
N VAL A 57 -8.87 -6.95 -6.01
CA VAL A 57 -8.52 -5.60 -6.42
C VAL A 57 -8.19 -5.54 -7.91
N PHE A 58 -8.44 -4.38 -8.50
CA PHE A 58 -7.75 -3.96 -9.72
C PHE A 58 -7.00 -2.66 -9.42
N GLY A 59 -5.85 -2.46 -10.05
CA GLY A 59 -5.02 -1.30 -9.74
C GLY A 59 -4.04 -0.92 -10.82
N LEU A 60 -3.59 0.32 -10.71
CA LEU A 60 -2.54 0.94 -11.51
C LEU A 60 -1.37 1.23 -10.58
N LYS A 61 -0.16 0.94 -11.02
CA LYS A 61 1.06 1.37 -10.34
C LYS A 61 2.09 1.80 -11.36
N GLY A 62 2.99 2.67 -10.95
CA GLY A 62 4.09 3.08 -11.80
C GLY A 62 5.28 3.57 -11.00
N SER A 63 6.41 3.60 -11.68
CA SER A 63 7.67 4.15 -11.21
C SER A 63 8.28 4.96 -12.34
N GLU A 64 8.67 6.18 -12.04
CA GLU A 64 9.38 7.09 -12.94
C GLU A 64 10.75 7.40 -12.34
N ASP A 65 11.80 7.15 -13.12
CA ASP A 65 13.17 7.51 -12.74
C ASP A 65 13.36 9.02 -12.94
N LEU A 66 13.65 9.71 -11.83
CA LEU A 66 13.93 11.15 -11.82
C LEU A 66 15.44 11.44 -11.94
N GLY A 67 16.27 10.39 -12.04
CA GLY A 67 17.72 10.45 -12.08
C GLY A 67 18.36 10.42 -10.68
N GLY A 68 19.65 10.08 -10.64
CA GLY A 68 20.44 10.11 -9.41
C GLY A 68 20.01 9.10 -8.34
N GLY A 69 19.33 8.01 -8.73
CA GLY A 69 18.78 7.01 -7.81
C GLY A 69 17.53 7.49 -7.06
N LEU A 70 16.83 8.50 -7.59
CA LEU A 70 15.54 8.99 -7.11
C LEU A 70 14.43 8.59 -8.08
N HIS A 71 13.34 8.08 -7.53
CA HIS A 71 12.19 7.60 -8.29
C HIS A 71 10.89 8.21 -7.74
N ALA A 72 10.00 8.65 -8.63
CA ALA A 72 8.61 8.92 -8.30
C ALA A 72 7.79 7.64 -8.42
N LEU A 73 6.96 7.37 -7.42
CA LEU A 73 6.11 6.19 -7.33
C LEU A 73 4.64 6.59 -7.20
N PHE A 74 3.75 5.77 -7.73
CA PHE A 74 2.33 5.85 -7.41
C PHE A 74 1.66 4.49 -7.40
N LYS A 75 0.56 4.41 -6.65
CA LYS A 75 -0.33 3.25 -6.63
C LYS A 75 -1.77 3.71 -6.43
N LEU A 76 -2.65 3.23 -7.30
CA LEU A 76 -4.10 3.39 -7.23
C LEU A 76 -4.73 2.00 -7.31
N GLU A 77 -5.49 1.60 -6.31
CA GLU A 77 -6.03 0.25 -6.16
C GLU A 77 -7.48 0.32 -5.70
N GLN A 78 -8.38 -0.22 -6.52
CA GLN A 78 -9.81 -0.30 -6.25
C GLN A 78 -10.16 -1.72 -5.84
N GLY A 79 -10.69 -1.87 -4.63
CA GLY A 79 -11.31 -3.11 -4.17
C GLY A 79 -12.76 -3.21 -4.66
N PHE A 80 -13.17 -4.42 -5.04
CA PHE A 80 -14.55 -4.71 -5.45
C PHE A 80 -14.97 -6.11 -5.03
N ILE A 81 -16.28 -6.30 -4.85
CA ILE A 81 -16.90 -7.58 -4.52
C ILE A 81 -17.13 -8.33 -5.83
N LEU A 82 -16.47 -9.48 -6.01
CA LEU A 82 -16.57 -10.27 -7.24
C LEU A 82 -18.00 -10.71 -7.58
N ASN A 83 -18.82 -10.95 -6.56
CA ASN A 83 -20.16 -11.52 -6.74
C ASN A 83 -21.16 -10.55 -7.41
N ASN A 84 -20.95 -9.24 -7.29
CA ASN A 84 -21.91 -8.23 -7.76
C ASN A 84 -21.26 -6.96 -8.31
N GLY A 85 -19.92 -6.86 -8.33
CA GLY A 85 -19.17 -5.71 -8.83
C GLY A 85 -19.24 -4.47 -7.95
N ALA A 86 -19.89 -4.53 -6.78
CA ALA A 86 -19.97 -3.41 -5.86
C ALA A 86 -18.58 -3.03 -5.34
N GLN A 87 -18.36 -1.74 -5.04
CA GLN A 87 -17.11 -1.29 -4.43
C GLN A 87 -16.95 -1.93 -3.05
N ALA A 88 -15.75 -2.44 -2.75
CA ALA A 88 -15.42 -2.94 -1.41
C ALA A 88 -15.34 -1.79 -0.38
N PHE A 89 -15.04 -0.58 -0.85
CA PHE A 89 -15.02 0.66 -0.06
C PHE A 89 -15.99 1.65 -0.71
N THR A 90 -17.22 1.71 -0.18
CA THR A 90 -18.28 2.55 -0.75
C THR A 90 -17.95 4.03 -0.66
N GLY A 91 -18.11 4.76 -1.76
CA GLY A 91 -17.91 6.21 -1.80
C GLY A 91 -16.48 6.67 -2.07
N ASP A 92 -15.51 5.75 -2.06
CA ASP A 92 -14.10 6.03 -2.33
C ASP A 92 -13.67 5.38 -3.66
N GLY A 93 -13.29 6.21 -4.63
CA GLY A 93 -12.56 5.75 -5.81
C GLY A 93 -11.13 5.35 -5.41
N PHE A 94 -10.67 4.18 -5.85
CA PHE A 94 -9.42 3.56 -5.41
C PHE A 94 -9.34 3.39 -3.88
N GLY A 95 -10.45 2.97 -3.28
CA GLY A 95 -10.58 2.87 -1.83
C GLY A 95 -9.72 1.80 -1.15
N SER A 96 -9.02 0.92 -1.89
CA SER A 96 -8.06 -0.01 -1.29
C SER A 96 -6.74 0.70 -0.99
N GLN A 97 -6.11 1.31 -1.99
CA GLN A 97 -4.90 2.13 -1.80
C GLN A 97 -4.88 3.25 -2.84
N ALA A 98 -4.52 4.45 -2.41
CA ALA A 98 -4.35 5.60 -3.30
C ALA A 98 -3.23 6.49 -2.74
N TRP A 99 -2.02 6.34 -3.26
CA TRP A 99 -0.86 7.07 -2.77
C TRP A 99 0.15 7.38 -3.87
N VAL A 100 0.95 8.40 -3.60
CA VAL A 100 2.13 8.80 -4.37
C VAL A 100 3.34 8.85 -3.45
N GLY A 101 4.54 8.80 -3.99
CA GLY A 101 5.74 8.87 -3.16
C GLY A 101 7.02 9.10 -3.93
N LEU A 102 8.09 9.28 -3.17
CA LEU A 102 9.46 9.35 -3.66
C LEU A 102 10.27 8.23 -3.01
N GLN A 103 10.98 7.47 -3.82
CA GLN A 103 11.95 6.47 -3.38
C GLN A 103 13.34 6.93 -3.75
N SER A 104 14.27 6.83 -2.81
CA SER A 104 15.69 7.00 -3.04
C SER A 104 16.43 5.74 -2.60
N ASP A 105 17.34 5.24 -3.44
CA ASP A 105 18.14 4.05 -3.13
C ASP A 105 18.90 4.15 -1.79
N PRO A 106 19.61 5.26 -1.48
CA PRO A 106 20.30 5.40 -0.20
C PRO A 106 19.41 5.80 0.98
N TYR A 107 18.24 6.41 0.74
CA TYR A 107 17.46 7.05 1.81
C TYR A 107 16.10 6.41 2.08
N GLY A 108 15.63 5.48 1.25
CA GLY A 108 14.36 4.78 1.43
C GLY A 108 13.21 5.47 0.73
N THR A 109 11.99 5.20 1.18
CA THR A 109 10.77 5.60 0.49
C THR A 109 9.89 6.44 1.39
N LEU A 110 9.40 7.56 0.87
CA LEU A 110 8.43 8.43 1.52
C LEU A 110 7.14 8.46 0.68
N THR A 111 6.02 8.04 1.24
CA THR A 111 4.72 7.98 0.55
C THR A 111 3.66 8.81 1.26
N PHE A 112 2.68 9.27 0.48
CA PHE A 112 1.61 10.17 0.89
C PHE A 112 0.27 9.69 0.37
N GLY A 113 -0.76 9.69 1.22
CA GLY A 113 -2.14 9.41 0.81
C GLY A 113 -2.82 8.33 1.66
N ARG A 114 -3.48 7.39 0.97
CA ARG A 114 -4.26 6.30 1.55
C ARG A 114 -3.52 4.97 1.33
N GLN A 115 -3.10 4.32 2.41
CA GLN A 115 -2.27 3.11 2.32
C GLN A 115 -2.41 2.23 3.57
N PHE A 116 -1.91 1.00 3.49
CA PHE A 116 -1.82 0.10 4.63
C PHE A 116 -0.88 0.61 5.71
N ASP A 117 -1.19 0.28 6.95
CA ASP A 117 -0.37 0.64 8.10
C ASP A 117 0.95 -0.14 8.15
N VAL A 118 1.80 0.19 9.12
CA VAL A 118 3.12 -0.43 9.27
C VAL A 118 3.05 -1.89 9.72
N MET A 119 1.97 -2.29 10.41
CA MET A 119 1.78 -3.66 10.87
C MET A 119 1.44 -4.56 9.69
N ASN A 120 0.60 -4.09 8.76
CA ASN A 120 0.30 -4.82 7.54
C ASN A 120 1.54 -5.05 6.69
N ASP A 121 2.39 -4.04 6.50
CA ASP A 121 3.56 -4.17 5.64
C ASP A 121 4.66 -5.05 6.27
N LEU A 122 4.88 -4.91 7.59
CA LEU A 122 5.98 -5.57 8.32
C LEU A 122 5.60 -6.85 9.07
N VAL A 123 4.33 -7.06 9.42
CA VAL A 123 3.88 -8.25 10.16
C VAL A 123 2.95 -9.10 9.31
N GLY A 124 2.04 -8.49 8.53
CA GLY A 124 1.07 -9.20 7.69
C GLY A 124 1.65 -10.39 6.90
N PRO A 125 2.72 -10.21 6.09
CA PRO A 125 3.36 -11.30 5.35
C PRO A 125 3.98 -12.44 6.17
N LEU A 126 3.99 -12.32 7.50
CA LEU A 126 4.52 -13.32 8.45
C LEU A 126 3.40 -14.15 9.09
N THR A 127 2.15 -13.76 8.90
CA THR A 127 0.96 -14.37 9.49
C THR A 127 0.20 -15.20 8.46
N ALA A 128 -0.76 -15.98 8.92
CA ALA A 128 -1.73 -16.65 8.07
C ALA A 128 -2.90 -15.73 7.66
N GLU A 129 -2.94 -14.49 8.13
CA GLU A 129 -4.08 -13.58 7.98
C GLU A 129 -3.97 -12.71 6.73
N PHE A 130 -3.28 -11.56 6.85
CA PHE A 130 -3.30 -10.47 5.89
C PHE A 130 -2.85 -10.87 4.48
N ASN A 131 -3.79 -10.96 3.55
CA ASN A 131 -3.52 -11.30 2.14
C ASN A 131 -2.64 -12.56 1.99
N THR A 132 -2.79 -13.54 2.88
CA THR A 132 -2.11 -14.84 2.78
C THR A 132 -3.13 -15.99 2.79
N ARG A 133 -2.70 -17.20 3.15
CA ARG A 133 -3.47 -18.43 2.91
C ARG A 133 -4.67 -18.61 3.82
N GLY A 134 -4.64 -18.05 5.03
CA GLY A 134 -5.74 -18.15 6.00
C GLY A 134 -6.72 -16.98 5.91
N GLY A 135 -6.29 -15.82 5.41
CA GLY A 135 -7.18 -14.68 5.16
C GLY A 135 -7.98 -14.26 6.38
N SER A 136 -9.25 -13.92 6.15
CA SER A 136 -10.20 -13.57 7.21
C SER A 136 -10.49 -14.74 8.16
N MET A 137 -10.18 -15.98 7.79
CA MET A 137 -10.41 -17.15 8.66
C MET A 137 -9.32 -17.33 9.72
N ALA A 138 -8.15 -16.72 9.53
CA ALA A 138 -7.06 -16.72 10.50
C ALA A 138 -7.14 -15.52 11.46
N ALA A 139 -8.11 -14.62 11.26
CA ALA A 139 -8.34 -13.43 12.06
C ALA A 139 -8.53 -13.76 13.54
N HIS A 140 -7.92 -12.97 14.42
CA HIS A 140 -8.00 -13.16 15.86
C HIS A 140 -9.19 -12.40 16.45
N PRO A 141 -9.86 -12.93 17.51
CA PRO A 141 -10.90 -12.19 18.20
C PRO A 141 -10.42 -10.80 18.61
N PHE A 142 -11.23 -9.78 18.30
CA PHE A 142 -11.00 -8.36 18.60
C PHE A 142 -9.95 -7.62 17.76
N GLU A 143 -9.24 -8.26 16.82
CA GLU A 143 -8.37 -7.57 15.83
C GLU A 143 -7.37 -6.56 16.44
N ASN A 144 -6.78 -6.88 17.59
CA ASN A 144 -5.91 -5.95 18.30
C ASN A 144 -4.52 -5.76 17.65
N ASP A 145 -4.15 -6.61 16.69
CA ASP A 145 -2.94 -6.51 15.86
C ASP A 145 -3.21 -5.86 14.50
N ASN A 146 -4.48 -5.67 14.14
CA ASN A 146 -4.94 -5.06 12.90
C ASN A 146 -4.45 -5.81 11.63
N LEU A 147 -4.52 -7.14 11.63
CA LEU A 147 -3.98 -8.00 10.56
C LEU A 147 -5.03 -8.80 9.75
N ALA A 148 -6.34 -8.74 10.05
CA ALA A 148 -7.35 -9.40 9.21
C ALA A 148 -7.30 -8.97 7.73
N ALA A 149 -7.85 -9.78 6.82
CA ALA A 149 -7.77 -9.50 5.38
C ALA A 149 -8.29 -8.10 4.96
N ASN A 150 -9.22 -7.52 5.71
CA ASN A 150 -9.74 -6.15 5.52
C ASN A 150 -8.94 -5.06 6.26
N SER A 151 -7.68 -5.32 6.62
CA SER A 151 -6.86 -4.49 7.51
C SER A 151 -6.86 -2.99 7.17
N VAL A 152 -6.71 -2.18 8.22
CA VAL A 152 -6.96 -0.73 8.17
C VAL A 152 -6.11 -0.04 7.12
N VAL A 153 -6.80 0.44 6.10
CA VAL A 153 -6.27 1.42 5.17
C VAL A 153 -6.46 2.80 5.78
N VAL A 154 -5.35 3.46 6.09
CA VAL A 154 -5.34 4.76 6.76
C VAL A 154 -5.31 5.88 5.71
N ASN A 155 -6.16 6.89 5.88
CA ASN A 155 -6.22 8.06 5.00
C ASN A 155 -5.30 9.19 5.50
N ASN A 156 -4.94 10.10 4.59
CA ASN A 156 -4.17 11.30 4.92
C ASN A 156 -2.90 10.95 5.69
N THR A 157 -2.12 10.02 5.14
CA THR A 157 -0.90 9.54 5.79
C THR A 157 0.33 10.13 5.13
N VAL A 158 1.39 10.26 5.94
CA VAL A 158 2.78 10.24 5.49
C VAL A 158 3.40 8.96 6.03
N LYS A 159 4.12 8.22 5.20
CA LYS A 159 4.83 7.01 5.63
C LYS A 159 6.23 6.98 5.10
N TYR A 160 7.15 6.61 5.97
CA TYR A 160 8.55 6.42 5.64
C TYR A 160 8.95 4.97 5.86
N THR A 161 9.58 4.37 4.85
CA THR A 161 10.19 3.04 4.91
C THR A 161 11.68 3.17 4.65
N SER A 162 12.52 2.70 5.56
CA SER A 162 13.98 2.79 5.43
C SER A 162 14.52 1.83 4.37
N PRO A 163 15.72 2.08 3.81
CA PRO A 163 16.47 1.03 3.14
C PRO A 163 16.68 -0.16 4.08
N THR A 164 16.85 -1.35 3.51
CA THR A 164 17.18 -2.53 4.32
C THR A 164 18.66 -2.53 4.64
N TYR A 165 19.01 -2.25 5.89
CA TYR A 165 20.41 -2.25 6.36
C TYR A 165 20.69 -3.48 7.22
N ARG A 166 21.61 -4.34 6.78
CA ARG A 166 21.97 -5.60 7.47
C ARG A 166 20.76 -6.48 7.82
N GLY A 167 19.75 -6.48 6.94
CA GLY A 167 18.51 -7.23 7.11
C GLY A 167 17.46 -6.52 7.97
N ILE A 168 17.70 -5.30 8.42
CA ILE A 168 16.76 -4.50 9.22
C ILE A 168 16.05 -3.49 8.32
N THR A 169 14.73 -3.45 8.42
CA THR A 169 13.87 -2.46 7.76
C THR A 169 13.00 -1.79 8.81
N PHE A 170 13.03 -0.46 8.87
CA PHE A 170 12.20 0.34 9.75
C PHE A 170 11.08 1.01 8.93
N GLU A 171 9.88 1.07 9.49
CA GLU A 171 8.75 1.77 8.89
C GLU A 171 8.02 2.61 9.94
N THR A 172 7.64 3.83 9.56
CA THR A 172 6.82 4.70 10.41
C THR A 172 5.77 5.42 9.59
N MET A 173 4.58 5.54 10.15
CA MET A 173 3.45 6.22 9.56
C MET A 173 2.93 7.29 10.51
N TYR A 174 2.53 8.42 9.95
CA TYR A 174 1.77 9.46 10.63
C TYR A 174 0.48 9.74 9.85
N ALA A 175 -0.66 9.78 10.53
CA ALA A 175 -1.96 10.06 9.94
C ALA A 175 -2.52 11.39 10.45
N PHE A 176 -2.86 12.29 9.53
CA PHE A 176 -3.48 13.57 9.85
C PHE A 176 -4.97 13.40 10.17
N SER A 177 -5.48 14.22 11.09
CA SER A 177 -6.90 14.34 11.35
C SER A 177 -7.67 14.84 10.11
N LYS A 178 -8.90 14.34 9.93
CA LYS A 178 -9.82 14.74 8.84
C LYS A 178 -10.54 16.08 9.07
N ARG A 179 -10.25 16.82 10.15
CA ARG A 179 -10.88 18.14 10.44
C ARG A 179 -9.86 19.20 10.89
N PRO A 180 -9.96 20.45 10.41
CA PRO A 180 -9.14 21.54 10.92
C PRO A 180 -9.62 21.89 12.34
N VAL A 181 -8.68 21.85 13.30
CA VAL A 181 -8.80 22.50 14.62
C VAL A 181 -10.08 22.17 15.40
N THR A 182 -10.15 20.95 15.91
CA THR A 182 -10.90 20.68 17.15
C THR A 182 -10.11 19.63 17.92
N LEU A 183 -9.82 19.88 19.21
CA LEU A 183 -8.97 19.09 20.12
C LEU A 183 -9.50 17.66 20.42
N ARG A 184 -10.32 17.10 19.54
CA ARG A 184 -11.05 15.84 19.72
C ARG A 184 -10.97 14.90 18.51
N THR A 185 -9.94 15.07 17.68
CA THR A 185 -9.59 14.13 16.62
C THR A 185 -8.12 13.81 16.73
N THR A 186 -7.83 12.57 17.07
CA THR A 186 -6.48 12.09 17.38
C THR A 186 -5.73 11.90 16.07
N ALA A 187 -4.65 12.65 15.88
CA ALA A 187 -3.62 12.25 14.92
C ALA A 187 -2.87 11.05 15.52
N HIS A 188 -2.53 10.08 14.70
CA HIS A 188 -1.93 8.84 15.16
C HIS A 188 -0.59 8.59 14.47
N THR A 189 0.39 8.16 15.26
CA THR A 189 1.70 7.71 14.81
C THR A 189 1.81 6.23 15.11
N VAL A 190 2.26 5.44 14.15
CA VAL A 190 2.57 4.02 14.34
C VAL A 190 3.92 3.74 13.69
N SER A 191 4.80 3.03 14.40
CA SER A 191 6.13 2.65 13.90
C SER A 191 6.37 1.17 14.17
N ALA A 192 7.07 0.50 13.26
CA ALA A 192 7.45 -0.90 13.39
C ALA A 192 8.79 -1.18 12.69
N CYS A 193 9.44 -2.28 13.05
CA CYS A 193 10.70 -2.69 12.43
C CYS A 193 10.73 -4.21 12.23
N ARG A 194 11.28 -4.64 11.09
CA ARG A 194 11.45 -6.06 10.71
C ARG A 194 12.92 -6.39 10.55
N ILE A 195 13.33 -7.55 11.09
CA ILE A 195 14.66 -8.13 10.91
C ILE A 195 14.57 -9.42 10.08
N ARG A 196 15.35 -9.51 9.01
CA ARG A 196 15.47 -10.67 8.12
C ARG A 196 16.89 -11.24 8.20
N LYS A 197 17.02 -12.46 8.72
CA LYS A 197 18.33 -13.11 8.91
C LYS A 197 18.61 -14.11 7.76
N GLY A 198 19.41 -13.70 6.77
CA GLY A 198 19.93 -14.57 5.71
C GLY A 198 18.89 -15.10 4.70
N PRO A 199 19.32 -15.90 3.70
CA PRO A 199 18.47 -16.36 2.60
C PRO A 199 17.50 -17.49 2.96
N SER A 200 17.58 -18.06 4.18
CA SER A 200 16.58 -19.05 4.62
C SER A 200 15.44 -18.36 5.36
N MET A 201 14.20 -18.64 4.94
CA MET A 201 12.93 -18.12 5.47
C MET A 201 12.70 -18.30 6.98
N SER A 202 13.65 -18.88 7.73
CA SER A 202 13.40 -19.52 9.02
C SER A 202 13.35 -18.58 10.23
N ARG A 203 13.92 -17.36 10.18
CA ARG A 203 13.93 -16.46 11.36
C ARG A 203 13.70 -15.01 10.97
N ARG A 204 12.46 -14.57 11.14
CA ARG A 204 12.05 -13.16 11.05
C ARG A 204 11.64 -12.71 12.45
N ALA A 205 12.20 -11.59 12.91
CA ALA A 205 11.88 -11.02 14.21
C ALA A 205 11.35 -9.60 14.02
N ILE A 206 10.35 -9.24 14.83
CA ILE A 206 9.76 -7.90 14.88
C ILE A 206 10.34 -7.23 16.13
N CYS A 207 10.81 -6.00 16.01
CA CYS A 207 11.14 -5.19 17.18
C CYS A 207 9.86 -4.45 17.60
N ASN A 208 9.42 -4.68 18.83
CA ASN A 208 8.32 -3.96 19.47
C ASN A 208 8.92 -3.06 20.56
#